data_AF-A0A7R7GF21-F1
#
_entry.id   AF-A0A7R7GF21-F1
#
_cell.length_a   1.000
_cell.length_b   1.000
_cell.length_c   1.000
_cell.angle_alpha   90.00
_cell.angle_beta   90.00
_cell.angle_gamma   90.00
#
_symmetry.space_group_name_H-M   'P 1'
#
loop_
_entity.id
_entity.type
_entity.pdbx_description
1 polymer ?
#
loop_
_entity_poly.entity_id
_entity_poly.type
_entity_poly.pdbx_seq_one_letter_code
_entity_poly.pdbx_strand_id
1 'polypeptide(L)'
;MNLYIESLEGGNYLASTGMGATRTLVRDNKAQPKTFHCLNEIRAHFDSESFDHVWLRQNTPYEEMVGQHERPSPLDLEIEW
;
A
#
# COMPACT_ATOMS: atom_id res chain seq x y z
N MET A 1 -0.64 -10.37 -12.24
CA MET A 1 -1.07 -10.11 -10.85
C MET A 1 -0.68 -8.69 -10.49
N ASN A 2 -1.46 -7.97 -9.67
CA ASN A 2 -1.16 -6.58 -9.28
C ASN A 2 -0.61 -6.50 -7.86
N LEU A 3 0.21 -5.48 -7.60
CA LEU A 3 0.68 -5.10 -6.27
C LEU A 3 -0.05 -3.84 -5.81
N TYR A 4 -0.53 -3.85 -4.58
CA TYR A 4 -1.18 -2.73 -3.92
C TYR A 4 -0.38 -2.38 -2.67
N ILE A 5 0.10 -1.15 -2.59
CA ILE A 5 0.91 -0.62 -1.51
C ILE A 5 0.09 0.46 -0.81
N GLU A 6 -0.07 0.36 0.50
CA GLU A 6 -0.74 1.36 1.31
C GLU A 6 0.28 2.08 2.18
N SER A 7 0.41 3.39 2.00
CA SER A 7 1.20 4.25 2.87
C SER A 7 0.39 4.55 4.13
N LEU A 8 0.96 4.22 5.28
CA LEU A 8 0.44 4.52 6.60
C LEU A 8 1.16 5.75 7.17
N GLU A 9 0.55 6.31 8.21
CA GLU A 9 1.18 7.36 9.00
C GLU A 9 2.50 6.86 9.65
N GLY A 10 3.48 7.77 9.77
CA GLY A 10 4.78 7.46 10.36
C GLY A 10 5.76 6.74 9.43
N GLY A 11 5.54 6.76 8.12
CA GLY A 11 6.48 6.23 7.12
C GLY A 11 6.47 4.71 6.98
N ASN A 12 5.36 4.07 7.33
CA ASN A 12 5.18 2.63 7.23
C ASN A 12 4.31 2.27 6.03
N TYR A 13 4.52 1.08 5.48
CA TYR A 13 3.79 0.59 4.32
C TYR A 13 3.28 -0.82 4.56
N LEU A 14 2.11 -1.12 4.01
CA LEU A 14 1.58 -2.47 3.86
C LEU A 14 1.51 -2.82 2.37
N ALA A 15 1.70 -4.10 2.06
CA ALA A 15 1.59 -4.61 0.70
C ALA A 15 0.50 -5.68 0.63
N SER A 16 -0.25 -5.70 -0.47
CA SER A 16 -1.18 -6.76 -0.82
C SER A 16 -1.05 -7.10 -2.29
N THR A 17 -1.21 -8.37 -2.65
CA THR A 17 -1.20 -8.81 -4.05
C THR A 17 -2.56 -9.37 -4.45
N GLY A 18 -2.92 -9.29 -5.73
CA GLY A 18 -4.16 -9.90 -6.20
C GLY A 18 -4.65 -9.38 -7.54
N MET A 19 -5.89 -9.72 -7.88
CA MET A 19 -6.56 -9.29 -9.11
C MET A 19 -7.92 -8.68 -8.77
N GLY A 20 -8.13 -7.43 -9.19
CA GLY A 20 -9.37 -6.69 -8.92
C GLY A 20 -9.67 -6.51 -7.43
N ALA A 21 -10.88 -6.93 -7.02
CA ALA A 21 -11.36 -6.80 -5.65
C ALA A 21 -10.77 -7.82 -4.67
N THR A 22 -10.20 -8.92 -5.16
CA THR A 22 -9.60 -9.96 -4.32
C THR A 22 -8.14 -9.63 -4.09
N ARG A 23 -7.82 -9.17 -2.87
CA ARG A 23 -6.46 -8.81 -2.45
C ARG A 23 -6.06 -9.66 -1.25
N THR A 24 -4.83 -10.16 -1.28
CA THR A 24 -4.22 -10.93 -0.20
C THR A 24 -3.14 -10.09 0.45
N LEU A 25 -3.31 -9.80 1.74
CA LEU A 25 -2.34 -9.04 2.53
C LEU A 25 -1.05 -9.84 2.71
N VAL A 26 0.09 -9.20 2.48
CA VAL A 26 1.40 -9.78 2.77
C VAL A 26 1.57 -9.92 4.28
N ARG A 27 1.97 -11.13 4.70
CA ARG A 27 2.15 -11.46 6.11
C ARG A 27 3.57 -11.90 6.41
N ASP A 28 3.99 -11.70 7.65
CA ASP A 28 5.25 -12.18 8.17
C ASP A 28 5.19 -13.68 8.56
N ASN A 29 6.30 -14.20 9.08
CA ASN A 29 6.41 -15.59 9.52
C ASN A 29 5.48 -15.95 10.70
N LYS A 30 4.90 -14.96 11.38
CA LYS A 30 3.93 -15.12 12.47
C LYS A 30 2.49 -14.93 12.00
N ALA A 31 2.27 -14.89 10.68
CA ALA A 31 1.00 -14.59 10.03
C ALA A 31 0.41 -13.22 10.41
N GLN A 32 1.24 -12.26 10.85
CA GLN A 32 0.84 -10.87 11.07
C GLN A 32 1.05 -10.04 9.81
N PRO A 33 0.31 -8.94 9.59
CA PRO A 33 0.60 -7.99 8.51
C PRO A 33 2.08 -7.61 8.50
N LYS A 34 2.73 -7.79 7.35
CA LYS A 34 4.13 -7.40 7.22
C LYS A 34 4.21 -5.90 6.94
N THR A 35 4.81 -5.18 7.88
CA THR A 35 5.12 -3.76 7.72
C THR A 35 6.46 -3.58 7.02
N PHE A 36 6.52 -2.61 6.12
CA PHE A 36 7.73 -2.16 5.45
C PHE A 36 7.97 -0.69 5.77
N HIS A 37 9.22 -0.26 5.79
CA HIS A 37 9.61 1.13 6.09
C HIS A 37 9.94 1.96 4.85
N CYS A 38 10.08 1.31 3.69
CA CYS A 38 10.21 1.99 2.40
C CYS A 38 9.80 1.07 1.24
N LEU A 39 9.60 1.67 0.06
CA LEU A 39 9.26 0.91 -1.16
C LEU A 39 10.37 -0.07 -1.58
N ASN A 40 11.65 0.24 -1.27
CA ASN A 40 12.76 -0.65 -1.61
C ASN A 40 12.70 -1.98 -0.85
N GLU A 41 12.21 -1.98 0.40
CA GLU A 41 12.01 -3.23 1.15
C GLU A 41 10.89 -4.09 0.54
N ILE A 42 9.84 -3.44 0.02
CA ILE A 42 8.77 -4.12 -0.70
C ILE A 42 9.32 -4.71 -2.00
N ARG A 43 10.12 -3.95 -2.75
CA ARG A 43 10.75 -4.41 -3.98
C ARG A 43 11.66 -5.61 -3.73
N ALA A 44 12.52 -5.54 -2.71
CA ALA A 44 13.39 -6.65 -2.32
C ALA A 44 12.61 -7.88 -1.84
N HIS A 45 11.44 -7.69 -1.22
CA HIS A 45 10.59 -8.80 -0.82
C HIS A 45 10.00 -9.56 -2.01
N PHE A 46 9.76 -8.87 -3.13
CA PHE A 46 9.18 -9.39 -4.35
C PHE A 46 10.19 -9.48 -5.50
N ASP A 47 11.49 -9.60 -5.22
CA ASP A 47 12.56 -9.52 -6.23
C ASP A 47 12.45 -10.59 -7.34
N SER A 48 11.80 -11.71 -7.06
CA SER A 48 11.52 -12.78 -8.03
C SER A 48 10.12 -12.72 -8.66
N GLU A 49 9.33 -11.68 -8.39
CA GLU A 49 7.97 -11.53 -8.89
C GLU A 49 7.84 -10.34 -9.84
N SER A 50 6.99 -10.50 -10.87
CA SER A 50 6.61 -9.44 -11.80
C SER A 50 5.14 -9.07 -11.63
N PHE A 51 4.83 -7.79 -11.60
CA PHE A 51 3.46 -7.29 -11.49
C PHE A 51 3.03 -6.58 -12.78
N ASP A 52 1.76 -6.73 -13.14
CA ASP A 52 1.19 -6.02 -14.31
C ASP A 52 1.01 -4.54 -13.99
N HIS A 53 0.52 -4.24 -12.78
CA HIS A 53 0.30 -2.90 -12.27
C HIS A 53 0.70 -2.82 -10.80
N VAL A 54 1.29 -1.69 -10.41
CA VAL A 54 1.60 -1.38 -9.00
C VAL A 54 0.93 -0.08 -8.59
N TRP A 55 0.09 -0.19 -7.57
CA TRP A 55 -0.73 0.92 -7.05
C TRP A 55 -0.22 1.34 -5.69
N LEU A 56 0.09 2.62 -5.52
CA LEU A 56 0.39 3.25 -4.23
C LEU A 56 -0.82 4.07 -3.79
N ARG A 57 -1.43 3.66 -2.67
CA ARG A 57 -2.45 4.40 -1.96
C ARG A 57 -1.82 5.26 -0.88
N GLN A 58 -1.95 6.57 -1.00
CA GLN A 58 -1.56 7.51 0.05
C GLN A 58 -2.79 7.89 0.88
N ASN A 59 -2.79 7.46 2.14
CA ASN A 59 -3.77 7.95 3.10
C ASN A 59 -3.33 9.36 3.53
N THR A 60 -4.07 10.39 3.11
CA THR A 60 -3.83 11.76 3.55
C THR A 60 -4.42 11.94 4.95
N PRO A 61 -3.63 12.30 5.98
CA PRO A 61 -4.11 12.46 7.35
C PRO A 61 -4.84 13.80 7.57
N TYR A 62 -4.82 14.69 6.59
CA TYR A 62 -5.34 16.03 6.74
C TYR A 62 -6.84 16.02 6.47
N GLU A 63 -7.65 16.15 7.52
CA GLU A 63 -8.76 17.13 7.58
C GLU A 63 -9.55 17.19 8.92
N GLU A 64 -9.16 16.48 10.00
CA GLU A 64 -9.82 16.66 11.31
C GLU A 64 -9.67 18.08 11.92
N MET A 65 -8.81 18.93 11.33
CA MET A 65 -8.49 20.25 11.85
C MET A 65 -9.15 21.43 11.10
N VAL A 66 -10.03 21.20 10.11
CA VAL A 66 -10.63 22.28 9.29
C VAL A 66 -12.16 22.26 9.19
N GLY A 67 -12.84 21.30 9.84
CA GLY A 67 -14.31 21.28 9.87
C GLY A 67 -14.97 20.99 8.52
N GLN A 68 -14.24 20.43 7.56
CA GLN A 68 -14.82 19.92 6.32
C GLN A 68 -15.51 18.57 6.59
N HIS A 69 -16.73 18.41 6.07
CA HIS A 69 -17.57 17.23 6.29
C HIS A 69 -17.30 16.10 5.28
N GLU A 70 -16.52 16.37 4.24
CA GLU A 70 -16.23 15.42 3.17
C GLU A 70 -14.85 14.83 3.40
N ARG A 71 -14.77 13.50 3.60
CA ARG A 71 -13.49 12.82 3.69
C ARG A 71 -12.85 12.84 2.30
N PRO A 72 -11.66 13.42 2.09
CA PRO A 72 -10.98 13.29 0.82
C PRO A 72 -10.78 11.80 0.53
N SER A 73 -11.12 11.39 -0.69
CA SER A 73 -10.86 10.03 -1.15
C SER A 73 -9.35 9.77 -1.08
N PRO A 74 -8.91 8.56 -0.66
CA PRO A 74 -7.51 8.19 -0.74
C PRO A 74 -6.95 8.45 -2.12
N LEU A 75 -5.73 8.97 -2.19
CA LEU A 75 -5.05 9.17 -3.47
C LEU A 75 -4.42 7.84 -3.89
N ASP A 76 -5.01 7.19 -4.90
CA ASP A 76 -4.47 6.01 -5.55
C ASP A 76 -3.65 6.42 -6.78
N LEU A 77 -2.37 6.05 -6.80
CA LEU A 77 -1.43 6.36 -7.89
C LEU A 77 -0.87 5.06 -8.45
N GLU A 78 -0.87 4.91 -9.78
CA GLU A 78 -0.07 3.88 -10.41
C GLU A 78 1.39 4.34 -10.47
N ILE A 79 2.34 3.48 -10.07
CA ILE A 79 3.76 3.80 -10.04
C ILE A 79 4.56 2.84 -10.93
N GLU A 80 5.67 3.34 -11.49
CA GLU A 80 6.66 2.48 -12.12
C GLU A 80 7.32 1.59 -11.05
N TRP A 81 7.48 0.30 -11.38
CA TRP A 81 7.96 -0.72 -10.46
C TRP A 81 9.37 -1.19 -10.79
#